data_AF-A0A345YIZ5-F1
#
_entry.id   AF-A0A345YIZ5-F1
#
_cell.length_a   1.000
_cell.length_b   1.000
_cell.length_c   1.000
_cell.angle_alpha   90.00
_cell.angle_beta   90.00
_cell.angle_gamma   90.00
#
_symmetry.space_group_name_H-M   'P 1'
#
loop_
_entity.id
_entity.type
_entity.pdbx_description
1 polymer ?
#
loop_
_entity_poly.entity_id
_entity_poly.type
_entity_poly.pdbx_seq_one_letter_code
_entity_poly.pdbx_strand_id
1 'polypeptide(L)'
;MAPAPCLSLSSSSQASSRSSEPSREYPMETDLSVVMRHVRQPPAHFPSIFEELEIGYHELPVESHVSGWIQLADGSYSVLVNRNESDQRKRLIAAHALAIFLLYRDKFHFRRSFGRHTFNLWGDLGEGLNEFSPLDSSYERMANKLAIQMLMPAATIRKLWLELPDADDDAKVSSLAARFAVSDETMKIRAKTLNLVERPSLMPDLPSLAPSEPVLA
;
A
#
# COMPACT_ATOMS: atom_id res chain seq x y z
N MET A 1 -4.91 56.06 -67.25
CA MET A 1 -5.68 55.00 -67.95
C MET A 1 -5.41 53.68 -67.25
N ALA A 2 -6.44 53.09 -66.63
CA ALA A 2 -6.47 51.68 -66.24
C ALA A 2 -6.56 50.79 -67.52
N PRO A 3 -6.37 49.45 -67.53
CA PRO A 3 -6.81 48.50 -66.50
C PRO A 3 -5.90 47.28 -66.20
N ALA A 4 -6.25 46.53 -65.15
CA ALA A 4 -5.85 45.13 -64.94
C ALA A 4 -6.61 44.20 -65.92
N PRO A 5 -6.14 42.96 -66.16
CA PRO A 5 -6.79 41.83 -65.48
C PRO A 5 -5.94 40.55 -65.22
N CYS A 6 -6.31 39.86 -64.14
CA CYS A 6 -6.56 38.42 -63.94
C CYS A 6 -5.67 37.30 -64.57
N LEU A 7 -5.23 36.41 -63.66
CA LEU A 7 -5.49 34.96 -63.54
C LEU A 7 -4.35 33.93 -63.75
N SER A 8 -4.39 32.95 -62.83
CA SER A 8 -3.92 31.55 -62.90
C SER A 8 -2.43 31.28 -62.74
N LEU A 9 -1.95 30.14 -62.23
CA LEU A 9 -2.31 29.16 -61.18
C LEU A 9 -1.11 28.18 -61.16
N SER A 10 -0.95 27.43 -60.05
CA SER A 10 -0.16 26.18 -59.94
C SER A 10 1.36 26.37 -59.68
N SER A 11 1.84 26.27 -58.45
CA SER A 11 2.08 25.06 -57.61
C SER A 11 3.31 24.26 -58.02
N SER A 12 4.36 24.32 -57.19
CA SER A 12 5.22 23.18 -56.79
C SER A 12 6.25 23.67 -55.78
N SER A 13 6.00 23.46 -54.48
CA SER A 13 7.08 23.46 -53.49
C SER A 13 6.92 22.21 -52.65
N GLN A 14 7.93 21.36 -52.75
CA GLN A 14 8.05 20.10 -52.02
C GLN A 14 8.06 20.37 -50.51
N ALA A 15 7.08 19.81 -49.80
CA ALA A 15 7.10 19.73 -48.35
C ALA A 15 7.84 18.43 -47.96
N SER A 16 9.00 18.62 -47.34
CA SER A 16 9.80 17.59 -46.70
C SER A 16 8.99 16.91 -45.60
N SER A 17 8.70 15.62 -45.79
CA SER A 17 8.04 14.78 -44.81
C SER A 17 9.00 14.46 -43.67
N ARG A 18 8.98 15.25 -42.59
CA ARG A 18 9.41 14.78 -41.27
C ARG A 18 8.34 13.84 -40.73
N SER A 19 8.61 12.55 -40.81
CA SER A 19 7.92 11.53 -40.03
C SER A 19 8.10 11.82 -38.55
N SER A 20 7.07 12.40 -37.93
CA SER A 20 6.92 12.43 -36.47
C SER A 20 6.60 11.02 -36.01
N GLU A 21 7.60 10.34 -35.45
CA GLU A 21 7.36 9.13 -34.66
C GLU A 21 6.42 9.47 -33.50
N PRO A 22 5.40 8.64 -33.21
CA PRO A 22 4.55 8.86 -32.06
C PRO A 22 5.39 8.71 -30.80
N SER A 23 5.47 9.79 -30.02
CA SER A 23 5.98 9.80 -28.66
C SER A 23 5.35 8.63 -27.91
N ARG A 24 6.15 7.61 -27.61
CA ARG A 24 5.72 6.47 -26.81
C ARG A 24 5.45 7.01 -25.41
N GLU A 25 4.20 7.36 -25.14
CA GLU A 25 3.72 7.77 -23.84
C GLU A 25 3.90 6.57 -22.91
N TYR A 26 5.02 6.51 -22.21
CA TYR A 26 5.21 5.53 -21.16
C TYR A 26 4.16 5.84 -20.10
N PRO A 27 3.30 4.88 -19.70
CA PRO A 27 2.36 5.15 -18.64
C PRO A 27 3.16 5.58 -17.42
N MET A 28 2.89 6.79 -16.91
CA MET A 28 3.51 7.27 -15.68
C MET A 28 3.30 6.20 -14.61
N GLU A 29 4.40 5.71 -14.04
CA GLU A 29 4.30 4.66 -13.04
C GLU A 29 3.48 5.19 -11.86
N THR A 30 2.40 4.50 -11.53
CA THR A 30 1.56 4.85 -10.38
C THR A 30 2.23 4.40 -9.08
N ASP A 31 1.92 5.06 -7.96
CA ASP A 31 2.40 4.62 -6.63
C ASP A 31 2.06 3.15 -6.36
N LEU A 32 0.87 2.71 -6.80
CA LEU A 32 0.43 1.34 -6.66
C LEU A 32 1.30 0.36 -7.47
N SER A 33 1.75 0.72 -8.67
CA SER A 33 2.66 -0.14 -9.44
C SER A 33 4.02 -0.30 -8.78
N VAL A 34 4.55 0.77 -8.18
CA VAL A 34 5.77 0.72 -7.36
C VAL A 34 5.59 -0.27 -6.22
N VAL A 35 4.54 -0.09 -5.40
CA VAL A 35 4.24 -1.00 -4.27
C VAL A 35 4.10 -2.44 -4.76
N MET A 36 3.34 -2.69 -5.82
CA MET A 36 3.09 -4.02 -6.36
C MET A 36 4.35 -4.72 -6.85
N ARG A 37 5.36 -3.99 -7.34
CA ARG A 37 6.65 -4.56 -7.73
C ARG A 37 7.41 -5.07 -6.51
N HIS A 38 7.46 -4.28 -5.44
CA HIS A 38 8.21 -4.62 -4.22
C HIS A 38 7.55 -5.73 -3.38
N VAL A 39 6.21 -5.79 -3.32
CA VAL A 39 5.51 -6.82 -2.50
C VAL A 39 5.41 -8.20 -3.17
N ARG A 40 5.83 -8.34 -4.43
CA ARG A 40 5.82 -9.62 -5.15
C ARG A 40 6.79 -10.65 -4.55
N GLN A 41 7.91 -10.19 -4.01
CA GLN A 41 8.93 -11.05 -3.43
C GLN A 41 8.98 -10.84 -1.91
N PRO A 42 8.58 -11.84 -1.11
CA PRO A 42 8.74 -11.75 0.33
C PRO A 42 10.20 -12.01 0.73
N PRO A 43 10.71 -11.31 1.76
CA PRO A 43 10.08 -10.21 2.47
C PRO A 43 10.05 -8.90 1.67
N ALA A 44 8.91 -8.19 1.66
CA ALA A 44 8.85 -6.84 1.08
C ALA A 44 9.77 -5.88 1.84
N HIS A 45 10.54 -5.07 1.09
CA HIS A 45 11.50 -4.09 1.62
C HIS A 45 10.91 -2.67 1.59
N PHE A 46 10.16 -2.31 2.64
CA PHE A 46 9.46 -1.02 2.72
C PHE A 46 10.34 0.24 2.60
N PRO A 47 11.57 0.29 3.15
CA PRO A 47 12.43 1.47 2.97
C PRO A 47 12.66 1.82 1.49
N SER A 48 12.82 0.81 0.63
CA SER A 48 12.97 1.03 -0.82
C SER A 48 11.68 1.50 -1.49
N ILE A 49 10.52 1.08 -0.98
CA ILE A 49 9.22 1.59 -1.48
C ILE A 49 9.10 3.08 -1.16
N PHE A 50 9.44 3.49 0.06
CA PHE A 50 9.38 4.89 0.45
C PHE A 50 10.36 5.75 -0.34
N GLU A 51 11.61 5.28 -0.51
CA GLU A 51 12.61 5.96 -1.34
C GLU A 51 12.12 6.19 -2.77
N GLU A 52 11.55 5.16 -3.41
CA GLU A 52 11.05 5.27 -4.78
C GLU A 52 9.79 6.15 -4.92
N LEU A 53 9.00 6.26 -3.86
CA LEU A 53 7.86 7.17 -3.79
C LEU A 53 8.24 8.59 -3.32
N GLU A 54 9.54 8.87 -3.16
CA GLU A 54 10.07 10.15 -2.66
C GLU A 54 9.51 10.52 -1.26
N ILE A 55 9.25 9.52 -0.42
CA ILE A 55 8.81 9.66 0.96
C ILE A 55 10.02 9.46 1.88
N GLY A 56 10.30 10.41 2.77
CA GLY A 56 11.37 10.26 3.75
C GLY A 56 11.10 9.07 4.70
N TYR A 57 12.10 8.25 4.99
CA TYR A 57 11.97 7.12 5.92
C TYR A 57 13.08 7.15 6.97
N HIS A 58 12.69 7.10 8.25
CA HIS A 58 13.62 7.16 9.37
C HIS A 58 13.30 6.13 10.45
N GLU A 59 14.31 5.42 10.94
CA GLU A 59 14.23 4.61 12.16
C GLU A 59 14.98 5.31 13.29
N LEU A 60 14.27 5.95 14.23
CA LEU A 60 14.87 6.68 15.34
C LEU A 60 14.23 6.26 16.68
N PRO A 61 14.97 6.32 17.80
CA PRO A 61 14.38 6.06 19.11
C PRO A 61 13.37 7.16 19.45
N VAL A 62 12.18 6.76 19.88
CA VAL A 62 11.12 7.67 20.36
C VAL A 62 10.52 7.10 21.65
N GLU A 63 9.61 7.85 22.26
CA GLU A 63 8.93 7.47 23.51
C GLU A 63 8.28 6.08 23.40
N SER A 64 8.32 5.31 24.50
CA SER A 64 7.97 3.88 24.50
C SER A 64 6.52 3.56 24.14
N HIS A 65 5.64 4.56 24.16
CA HIS A 65 4.23 4.40 23.79
C HIS A 65 3.94 4.81 22.33
N VAL A 66 4.95 5.28 21.59
CA VAL A 66 4.85 5.68 20.17
C VAL A 66 5.55 4.66 19.29
N SER A 67 4.80 4.01 18.40
CA SER A 67 5.35 3.05 17.44
C SER A 67 5.95 3.78 16.22
N GLY A 68 5.40 4.93 15.86
CA GLY A 68 5.89 5.76 14.76
C GLY A 68 4.89 6.86 14.37
N TRP A 69 5.15 7.54 13.26
CA TRP A 69 4.18 8.45 12.63
C TRP A 69 4.44 8.63 11.14
N ILE A 70 3.44 9.14 10.45
CA ILE A 70 3.58 9.75 9.12
C ILE A 70 3.27 11.24 9.24
N GLN A 71 4.05 12.06 8.55
CA GLN A 71 3.90 13.51 8.57
C GLN A 71 4.06 14.11 7.17
N LEU A 72 3.24 15.11 6.87
CA LEU A 72 3.39 16.06 5.79
C LEU A 72 3.97 17.36 6.36
N ALA A 73 5.17 17.72 5.94
CA ALA A 73 5.83 18.98 6.29
C ALA A 73 6.44 19.59 5.03
N ASP A 74 6.26 20.90 4.82
CA ASP A 74 6.80 21.63 3.67
C ASP A 74 6.49 20.98 2.30
N GLY A 75 5.29 20.39 2.19
CA GLY A 75 4.83 19.72 0.97
C GLY A 75 5.38 18.30 0.76
N SER A 76 6.21 17.79 1.67
CA SER A 76 6.84 16.47 1.56
C SER A 76 6.36 15.52 2.66
N TYR A 77 6.17 14.25 2.31
CA TYR A 77 5.83 13.20 3.28
C TYR A 77 7.08 12.58 3.89
N SER A 78 7.02 12.28 5.18
CA SER A 78 8.03 11.53 5.91
C SER A 78 7.37 10.53 6.86
N VAL A 79 8.04 9.40 7.06
CA VAL A 79 7.66 8.33 7.96
C VAL A 79 8.77 8.14 8.97
N LEU A 80 8.40 8.07 10.24
CA LEU A 80 9.28 7.64 11.31
C LEU A 80 8.76 6.37 11.94
N VAL A 81 9.65 5.39 12.10
CA VAL A 81 9.41 4.15 12.83
C VAL A 81 10.28 4.14 14.08
N ASN A 82 9.72 3.73 15.22
CA ASN A 82 10.48 3.62 16.45
C ASN A 82 11.53 2.52 16.33
N ARG A 83 12.82 2.89 16.43
CA ARG A 83 13.96 1.96 16.32
C ARG A 83 13.94 0.84 17.35
N ASN A 84 13.28 1.07 18.50
CA ASN A 84 13.21 0.11 19.60
C ASN A 84 12.16 -0.99 19.37
N GLU A 85 11.36 -0.90 18.31
CA GLU A 85 10.43 -1.95 17.91
C GLU A 85 11.18 -3.15 17.31
N SER A 86 10.62 -4.36 17.46
CA SER A 86 11.18 -5.54 16.81
C SER A 86 11.11 -5.41 15.28
N ASP A 87 12.01 -6.07 14.54
CA ASP A 87 12.05 -5.95 13.08
C ASP A 87 10.71 -6.31 12.41
N GLN A 88 10.00 -7.30 12.93
CA GLN A 88 8.66 -7.67 12.47
C GLN A 88 7.66 -6.52 12.69
N ARG A 89 7.69 -5.87 13.85
CA ARG A 89 6.82 -4.72 14.16
C ARG A 89 7.19 -3.50 13.33
N LYS A 90 8.48 -3.20 13.17
CA LYS A 90 8.95 -2.10 12.30
C LYS A 90 8.43 -2.24 10.87
N ARG A 91 8.41 -3.46 10.33
CA ARG A 91 7.85 -3.75 9.00
C ARG A 91 6.34 -3.58 8.95
N LEU A 92 5.61 -3.98 9.98
CA LEU A 92 4.16 -3.73 10.06
C LEU A 92 3.86 -2.22 10.16
N ILE A 93 4.60 -1.48 10.98
CA ILE A 93 4.45 -0.02 11.13
C ILE A 93 4.74 0.68 9.79
N ALA A 94 5.82 0.28 9.11
CA ALA A 94 6.16 0.78 7.78
C ALA A 94 5.04 0.50 6.76
N ALA A 95 4.52 -0.74 6.73
CA ALA A 95 3.40 -1.09 5.88
C ALA A 95 2.14 -0.28 6.20
N HIS A 96 1.88 -0.02 7.48
CA HIS A 96 0.73 0.78 7.95
C HIS A 96 0.85 2.25 7.53
N ALA A 97 2.04 2.85 7.69
CA ALA A 97 2.30 4.21 7.23
C ALA A 97 2.13 4.33 5.71
N LEU A 98 2.62 3.36 4.94
CA LEU A 98 2.42 3.30 3.50
C LEU A 98 0.93 3.17 3.12
N ALA A 99 0.17 2.34 3.84
CA ALA A 99 -1.27 2.23 3.63
C ALA A 99 -2.00 3.55 3.88
N ILE A 100 -1.62 4.29 4.91
CA ILE A 100 -2.17 5.62 5.20
C ILE A 100 -1.83 6.61 4.09
N PHE A 101 -0.59 6.62 3.60
CA PHE A 101 -0.21 7.45 2.47
C PHE A 101 -1.07 7.16 1.23
N LEU A 102 -1.18 5.88 0.85
CA LEU A 102 -1.92 5.47 -0.35
C LEU A 102 -3.42 5.77 -0.26
N LEU A 103 -4.04 5.57 0.91
CA LEU A 103 -5.48 5.72 1.06
C LEU A 103 -5.91 7.15 1.43
N TYR A 104 -5.08 7.88 2.19
CA TYR A 104 -5.53 9.03 2.97
C TYR A 104 -4.60 10.24 2.93
N ARG A 105 -3.57 10.28 2.08
CA ARG A 105 -2.66 11.44 1.96
C ARG A 105 -3.38 12.77 1.88
N ASP A 106 -4.46 12.86 1.10
CA ASP A 106 -5.21 14.11 0.91
C ASP A 106 -5.82 14.68 2.21
N LYS A 107 -6.06 13.83 3.22
CA LYS A 107 -6.60 14.25 4.52
C LYS A 107 -5.61 15.06 5.35
N PHE A 108 -4.31 14.93 5.07
CA PHE A 108 -3.26 15.71 5.74
C PHE A 108 -3.28 17.19 5.34
N HIS A 109 -3.81 17.51 4.16
CA HIS A 109 -3.95 18.90 3.69
C HIS A 109 -5.19 19.61 4.24
N PHE A 110 -6.23 18.87 4.64
CA PHE A 110 -7.56 19.42 4.90
C PHE A 110 -7.81 19.83 6.37
N ARG A 111 -6.95 19.42 7.31
CA ARG A 111 -7.17 19.64 8.75
C ARG A 111 -6.12 20.57 9.35
N ARG A 112 -6.53 21.39 10.33
CA ARG A 112 -5.65 22.15 11.25
C ARG A 112 -4.68 21.28 12.08
N SER A 113 -4.63 19.98 11.81
CA SER A 113 -3.64 19.07 12.36
C SER A 113 -2.26 19.48 11.83
N PHE A 114 -1.20 19.31 12.62
CA PHE A 114 0.19 19.67 12.27
C PHE A 114 0.79 18.79 11.15
N GLY A 115 -0.04 18.38 10.18
CA GLY A 115 0.30 17.45 9.12
C GLY A 115 0.77 16.10 9.64
N ARG A 116 0.52 15.73 10.91
CA ARG A 116 1.12 14.54 11.54
C ARG A 116 0.07 13.59 12.08
N HIS A 117 0.30 12.30 11.84
CA HIS A 117 -0.51 11.21 12.36
C HIS A 117 0.36 10.16 13.06
N THR A 118 0.16 9.99 14.37
CA THR A 118 0.95 9.11 15.23
C THR A 118 0.30 7.74 15.36
N PHE A 119 1.09 6.67 15.24
CA PHE A 119 0.65 5.30 15.42
C PHE A 119 1.01 4.78 16.82
N ASN A 120 0.07 4.06 17.42
CA ASN A 120 0.32 3.18 18.55
C ASN A 120 -0.23 1.80 18.18
N LEU A 121 0.67 0.83 17.97
CA LEU A 121 0.29 -0.55 17.63
C LEU A 121 0.44 -1.51 18.85
N TRP A 122 0.39 -0.97 20.07
CA TRP A 122 0.30 -1.79 21.29
C TRP A 122 -1.17 -1.94 21.73
N GLY A 123 -1.72 -3.16 21.68
CA GLY A 123 -3.03 -3.53 22.24
C GLY A 123 -4.22 -3.42 21.26
N ASP A 124 -5.41 -3.77 21.75
CA ASP A 124 -6.69 -3.72 21.00
C ASP A 124 -7.11 -2.32 20.53
N LEU A 125 -6.34 -1.30 20.91
CA LEU A 125 -6.55 0.10 20.60
C LEU A 125 -5.45 0.56 19.63
N GLY A 126 -5.54 0.12 18.37
CA GLY A 126 -4.89 0.79 17.24
C GLY A 126 -5.49 2.17 16.97
N GLU A 127 -5.77 2.93 18.03
CA GLU A 127 -6.33 4.28 17.98
C GLU A 127 -5.17 5.25 18.03
N GLY A 128 -5.06 6.10 16.99
CA GLY A 128 -4.06 7.16 16.97
C GLY A 128 -4.16 8.01 18.24
N LEU A 129 -3.05 8.18 18.95
CA LEU A 129 -2.98 8.86 20.26
C LEU A 129 -3.25 10.37 20.20
N ASN A 130 -3.61 10.92 19.03
CA ASN A 130 -3.80 12.35 18.86
C ASN A 130 -5.29 12.70 18.88
N GLU A 131 -5.70 13.50 19.85
CA GLU A 131 -7.00 14.22 19.88
C GLU A 131 -7.22 15.06 18.59
N PHE A 132 -6.13 15.42 17.91
CA PHE A 132 -6.10 16.14 16.62
C PHE A 132 -5.64 15.29 15.44
N SER A 133 -5.76 13.96 15.55
CA SER A 133 -5.49 13.03 14.46
C SER A 133 -6.31 13.40 13.21
N PRO A 134 -5.70 13.43 12.00
CA PRO A 134 -6.48 13.56 10.78
C PRO A 134 -7.34 12.31 10.50
N LEU A 135 -7.06 11.18 11.16
CA LEU A 135 -7.67 9.88 10.94
C LEU A 135 -8.35 9.34 12.21
N ASP A 136 -9.62 8.96 12.08
CA ASP A 136 -10.37 8.19 13.08
C ASP A 136 -10.10 6.67 13.01
N SER A 137 -10.70 5.91 13.94
CA SER A 137 -10.49 4.47 14.09
C SER A 137 -10.92 3.64 12.87
N SER A 138 -11.83 4.13 12.02
CA SER A 138 -12.23 3.43 10.80
C SER A 138 -11.13 3.42 9.74
N TYR A 139 -10.40 4.53 9.62
CA TYR A 139 -9.25 4.66 8.73
C TYR A 139 -8.09 3.79 9.22
N GLU A 140 -7.83 3.74 10.53
CA GLU A 140 -6.80 2.86 11.12
C GLU A 140 -7.06 1.38 10.81
N ARG A 141 -8.31 0.92 10.97
CA ARG A 141 -8.67 -0.47 10.65
C ARG A 141 -8.46 -0.79 9.17
N MET A 142 -8.79 0.14 8.28
CA MET A 142 -8.61 -0.04 6.84
C MET A 142 -7.13 -0.01 6.44
N ALA A 143 -6.34 0.89 7.03
CA ALA A 143 -4.90 0.95 6.85
C ALA A 143 -4.22 -0.33 7.33
N ASN A 144 -4.57 -0.84 8.52
CA ASN A 144 -4.04 -2.10 9.02
C ASN A 144 -4.39 -3.29 8.10
N LYS A 145 -5.63 -3.32 7.58
CA LYS A 145 -6.04 -4.35 6.61
C LYS A 145 -5.19 -4.29 5.33
N LEU A 146 -4.93 -3.10 4.80
CA LEU A 146 -4.08 -2.93 3.61
C LEU A 146 -2.62 -3.27 3.92
N ALA A 147 -2.10 -2.86 5.08
CA ALA A 147 -0.75 -3.18 5.55
C ALA A 147 -0.50 -4.68 5.59
N ILE A 148 -1.44 -5.45 6.17
CA ILE A 148 -1.40 -6.92 6.20
C ILE A 148 -1.42 -7.49 4.77
N GLN A 149 -2.22 -6.92 3.87
CA GLN A 149 -2.26 -7.37 2.48
C GLN A 149 -0.96 -7.10 1.72
N MET A 150 -0.27 -6.00 2.00
CA MET A 150 1.04 -5.69 1.42
C MET A 150 2.14 -6.59 2.00
N LEU A 151 2.12 -6.79 3.33
CA LEU A 151 3.10 -7.63 4.02
C LEU A 151 2.97 -9.10 3.62
N MET A 152 1.73 -9.57 3.40
CA MET A 152 1.36 -10.95 3.17
C MET A 152 0.31 -11.08 2.05
N PRO A 153 0.69 -10.89 0.77
CA PRO A 153 -0.26 -10.90 -0.34
C PRO A 153 -0.92 -12.26 -0.52
N ALA A 154 -2.25 -12.25 -0.68
CA ALA A 154 -3.05 -13.47 -0.73
C ALA A 154 -2.64 -14.40 -1.88
N ALA A 155 -2.42 -13.85 -3.08
CA ALA A 155 -2.01 -14.63 -4.25
C ALA A 155 -0.65 -15.32 -4.03
N THR A 156 0.31 -14.59 -3.45
CA THR A 156 1.64 -15.13 -3.13
C THR A 156 1.53 -16.23 -2.07
N ILE A 157 0.82 -16.00 -0.97
CA ILE A 157 0.63 -17.01 0.07
C ILE A 157 -0.04 -18.28 -0.49
N ARG A 158 -1.14 -18.14 -1.23
CA ARG A 158 -1.85 -19.29 -1.81
C ARG A 158 -0.96 -20.10 -2.75
N LYS A 159 -0.19 -19.42 -3.60
CA LYS A 159 0.77 -20.09 -4.49
C LYS A 159 1.79 -20.88 -3.67
N LEU A 160 2.43 -20.23 -2.70
CA LEU A 160 3.48 -20.87 -1.90
C LEU A 160 2.94 -21.99 -1.02
N TRP A 161 1.70 -21.87 -0.53
CA TRP A 161 1.03 -22.91 0.23
C TRP A 161 0.90 -24.23 -0.55
N LEU A 162 0.62 -24.14 -1.85
CA LEU A 162 0.50 -25.30 -2.74
C LEU A 162 1.87 -25.86 -3.17
N GLU A 163 2.92 -25.05 -3.16
CA GLU A 163 4.28 -25.46 -3.53
C GLU A 163 5.02 -26.14 -2.36
N LEU A 164 4.58 -25.92 -1.12
CA LEU A 164 5.17 -26.58 0.04
C LEU A 164 4.88 -28.09 0.01
N PRO A 165 5.81 -28.93 0.52
CA PRO A 165 5.60 -30.36 0.64
C PRO A 165 4.31 -30.70 1.38
N ASP A 166 3.81 -31.92 1.17
CA ASP A 166 2.70 -32.44 1.98
C ASP A 166 3.16 -32.56 3.43
N ALA A 167 2.75 -31.58 4.22
CA ALA A 167 3.11 -31.33 5.61
C ALA A 167 1.87 -30.77 6.29
N ASP A 168 1.81 -30.92 7.61
CA ASP A 168 0.73 -30.34 8.39
C ASP A 168 0.68 -28.80 8.27
N ASP A 169 -0.49 -28.25 8.58
CA ASP A 169 -0.78 -26.83 8.46
C ASP A 169 0.16 -25.96 9.30
N ASP A 170 0.57 -26.43 10.49
CA ASP A 170 1.44 -25.67 11.39
C ASP A 170 2.87 -25.57 10.83
N ALA A 171 3.40 -26.64 10.23
CA ALA A 171 4.69 -26.65 9.54
C ALA A 171 4.68 -25.73 8.31
N LYS A 172 3.58 -25.70 7.55
CA LYS A 172 3.40 -24.77 6.43
C LYS A 172 3.31 -23.33 6.90
N VAL A 173 2.57 -23.06 7.98
CA VAL A 173 2.49 -21.74 8.60
C VAL A 173 3.86 -21.25 9.04
N SER A 174 4.63 -22.06 9.76
CA SER A 174 5.96 -21.66 10.23
C SER A 174 6.94 -21.41 9.05
N SER A 175 6.89 -22.26 8.02
CA SER A 175 7.68 -22.08 6.80
C SER A 175 7.36 -20.76 6.08
N LEU A 176 6.08 -20.40 5.98
CA LEU A 176 5.67 -19.14 5.39
C LEU A 176 5.99 -17.95 6.30
N ALA A 177 5.80 -18.07 7.62
CA ALA A 177 6.12 -17.02 8.58
C ALA A 177 7.59 -16.60 8.46
N ALA A 178 8.50 -17.58 8.42
CA ALA A 178 9.92 -17.34 8.18
C ALA A 178 10.17 -16.64 6.84
N ARG A 179 9.53 -17.11 5.75
CA ARG A 179 9.72 -16.53 4.40
C ARG A 179 9.20 -15.10 4.27
N PHE A 180 8.10 -14.77 4.93
CA PHE A 180 7.55 -13.41 4.96
C PHE A 180 8.20 -12.54 6.06
N ALA A 181 9.02 -13.15 6.92
CA ALA A 181 9.63 -12.56 8.11
C ALA A 181 8.59 -11.85 9.00
N VAL A 182 7.56 -12.62 9.38
CA VAL A 182 6.51 -12.27 10.35
C VAL A 182 6.48 -13.33 11.45
N SER A 183 5.71 -13.13 12.53
CA SER A 183 5.51 -14.17 13.53
C SER A 183 4.61 -15.29 13.03
N ASP A 184 4.79 -16.51 13.56
CA ASP A 184 3.94 -17.67 13.27
C ASP A 184 2.47 -17.36 13.58
N GLU A 185 2.19 -16.67 14.67
CA GLU A 185 0.82 -16.24 15.03
C GLU A 185 0.23 -15.31 13.95
N THR A 186 1.00 -14.33 13.48
CA THR A 186 0.56 -13.41 12.42
C THR A 186 0.26 -14.15 11.11
N MET A 187 1.13 -15.10 10.74
CA MET A 187 0.91 -15.94 9.56
C MET A 187 -0.28 -16.88 9.75
N LYS A 188 -0.49 -17.45 10.94
CA LYS A 188 -1.63 -18.32 11.27
C LYS A 188 -2.95 -17.57 11.15
N ILE A 189 -3.03 -16.37 11.71
CA ILE A 189 -4.18 -15.47 11.53
C ILE A 189 -4.40 -15.22 10.04
N ARG A 190 -3.35 -14.87 9.28
CA ARG A 190 -3.46 -14.64 7.84
C ARG A 190 -3.97 -15.86 7.09
N ALA A 191 -3.43 -17.05 7.35
CA ALA A 191 -3.85 -18.30 6.73
C ALA A 191 -5.33 -18.60 7.01
N LYS A 192 -5.81 -18.38 8.24
CA LYS A 192 -7.24 -18.47 8.60
C LYS A 192 -8.11 -17.50 7.79
N THR A 193 -7.69 -16.24 7.63
CA THR A 193 -8.44 -15.27 6.81
C THR A 193 -8.51 -15.65 5.33
N LEU A 194 -7.54 -16.47 4.87
CA LEU A 194 -7.49 -16.99 3.51
C LEU A 194 -8.16 -18.37 3.38
N ASN A 195 -8.71 -18.93 4.46
CA ASN A 195 -9.29 -20.27 4.52
C ASN A 195 -8.29 -21.35 4.05
N LEU A 196 -7.01 -21.23 4.43
CA LEU A 196 -5.96 -22.21 4.14
C LEU A 196 -5.77 -23.23 5.26
N VAL A 197 -6.19 -22.86 6.48
CA VAL A 197 -6.24 -23.71 7.66
C VAL A 197 -7.65 -23.65 8.22
N GLU A 198 -8.09 -24.69 8.92
CA GLU A 198 -9.41 -24.70 9.54
C GLU A 198 -9.61 -23.50 10.46
N ARG A 199 -10.80 -22.87 10.37
CA ARG A 199 -11.23 -21.93 11.41
C ARG A 199 -11.62 -22.76 12.62
N PRO A 200 -11.04 -22.54 13.82
CA PRO A 200 -11.56 -23.18 15.02
C PRO A 200 -13.04 -22.79 15.18
N SER A 201 -13.89 -23.78 15.45
CA SER A 201 -15.35 -23.72 15.52
C SER A 201 -15.93 -22.86 16.67
N LEU A 202 -15.20 -21.85 17.14
CA LEU A 202 -15.47 -21.13 18.40
C LEU A 202 -15.60 -19.61 18.27
N MET A 203 -15.90 -19.09 17.09
CA MET A 203 -16.33 -17.70 16.91
C MET A 203 -17.74 -17.70 16.30
N PRO A 204 -18.78 -17.17 16.98
CA PRO A 204 -20.09 -17.01 16.35
C PRO A 204 -19.96 -16.07 15.14
N ASP A 205 -20.73 -16.38 14.11
CA ASP A 205 -20.67 -15.82 12.76
C ASP A 205 -20.37 -14.31 12.69
N LEU A 206 -19.20 -13.96 12.16
CA LEU A 206 -19.02 -12.67 11.50
C LEU A 206 -19.83 -12.71 10.19
N PRO A 207 -20.67 -11.70 9.90
CA PRO A 207 -21.54 -11.72 8.74
C PRO A 207 -20.71 -11.91 7.46
N SER A 208 -21.12 -12.92 6.70
CA SER A 208 -20.58 -13.26 5.40
C SER A 208 -20.54 -12.03 4.49
N LEU A 209 -19.36 -11.74 3.94
CA LEU A 209 -19.17 -10.73 2.87
C LEU A 209 -19.56 -11.27 1.48
N ALA A 210 -20.37 -12.33 1.41
CA ALA A 210 -20.97 -12.72 0.14
C ALA A 210 -21.90 -11.60 -0.34
N PRO A 211 -21.84 -11.19 -1.62
CA PRO A 211 -22.85 -10.29 -2.17
C PRO A 211 -24.20 -11.00 -2.04
N SER A 212 -25.11 -10.41 -1.28
CA SER A 212 -26.50 -10.85 -1.18
C SER A 212 -27.09 -10.89 -2.60
N GLU A 213 -27.58 -12.06 -3.01
CA GLU A 213 -28.28 -12.22 -4.28
C GLU A 213 -29.45 -11.22 -4.37
N PRO A 214 -29.75 -10.69 -5.56
CA PRO A 214 -30.85 -9.76 -5.73
C PRO A 214 -32.17 -10.50 -5.46
N VAL A 215 -32.92 -10.02 -4.47
CA VAL A 215 -34.31 -10.44 -4.25
C VAL A 215 -35.10 -10.00 -5.48
N LEU A 216 -35.49 -10.97 -6.30
CA LEU A 216 -36.49 -10.78 -7.34
C LEU A 216 -37.84 -10.54 -6.66
N ALA A 217 -38.43 -9.38 -6.96
CA ALA A 217 -39.79 -9.01 -6.61
C ALA A 217 -40.83 -9.74 -7.46
#